data_AF-A0A091L4V6-F1
#
_entry.id   AF-A0A091L4V6-F1
#
_cell.length_a   1.000
_cell.length_b   1.000
_cell.length_c   1.000
_cell.angle_alpha   90.00
_cell.angle_beta   90.00
_cell.angle_gamma   90.00
#
_symmetry.space_group_name_H-M   'P 1'
#
loop_
_entity.id
_entity.type
_entity.pdbx_description
1 polymer ?
#
loop_
_entity_poly.entity_id
_entity_poly.type
_entity_poly.pdbx_seq_one_letter_code
_entity_poly.pdbx_strand_id
1 'polypeptide(L)'
;SYVRFDIIRRIMTRFFGIEVIMVMGITDIDDKIIKRANEMNISPVALARIYEEDFKQDMAALKVLPPTAYMRVTDNIPQIISFIKTIIANGQAYATSQGNVYFDVKSWGKRYGVLTTVYPDNEDEAVDTDKRHGKDFALWKAAKPQELSWTSPWGKGRPGWHIECSTISSAVFGKQLDIHSGGIDLAFPHHENEIAQCEVYHQCEQWGNYFLHSGHLHVKGSQEKMSKSLKNYVTIKDFLKKSSSDQFRMFCLRGRYSSAVEFSDESMDDAKHLLQAVSSFIRDANAYIKGQLVCDPVREDILWERLANTKVTVKAAFADDFDTSRAVAAIMDLIHHGNRQLKAVTKDAGSPRSSVVYGSLISYIEDFFNALGMSFGERQV
;
A
#
# COMPACT_ATOMS: atom_id res chain seq x y z
N SER A 1 -2.04 -2.44 3.45
CA SER A 1 -0.93 -1.95 2.60
C SER A 1 -1.42 -1.21 1.37
N TYR A 2 -2.13 -1.85 0.43
CA TYR A 2 -2.56 -1.21 -0.83
C TYR A 2 -3.30 0.13 -0.69
N VAL A 3 -4.28 0.23 0.22
CA VAL A 3 -4.99 1.50 0.48
C VAL A 3 -4.06 2.60 0.99
N ARG A 4 -3.07 2.27 1.83
CA ARG A 4 -2.08 3.25 2.33
C ARG A 4 -1.17 3.76 1.21
N PHE A 5 -0.69 2.87 0.34
CA PHE A 5 0.13 3.28 -0.80
C PHE A 5 -0.68 4.02 -1.87
N ASP A 6 -1.97 3.72 -2.04
CA ASP A 6 -2.88 4.52 -2.86
C ASP A 6 -3.07 5.93 -2.29
N ILE A 7 -3.21 6.07 -0.97
CA ILE A 7 -3.24 7.37 -0.28
C ILE A 7 -1.94 8.15 -0.54
N ILE A 8 -0.78 7.51 -0.40
CA ILE A 8 0.53 8.14 -0.68
C ILE A 8 0.62 8.59 -2.15
N ARG A 9 0.27 7.72 -3.10
CA ARG A 9 0.21 8.05 -4.54
C ARG A 9 -0.69 9.25 -4.80
N ARG A 10 -1.85 9.30 -4.14
CA ARG A 10 -2.79 10.43 -4.24
C ARG A 10 -2.22 11.71 -3.64
N ILE A 11 -1.51 11.62 -2.52
CA ILE A 11 -0.82 12.78 -1.93
C ILE A 11 0.22 13.34 -2.91
N MET A 12 1.10 12.48 -3.43
CA MET A 12 2.14 12.86 -4.39
C MET A 12 1.55 13.53 -5.64
N THR A 13 0.51 12.94 -6.22
CA THR A 13 -0.12 13.44 -7.46
C THR A 13 -0.97 14.69 -7.23
N ARG A 14 -1.81 14.73 -6.19
CA ARG A 14 -2.82 15.79 -6.00
C ARG A 14 -2.31 17.01 -5.23
N PHE A 15 -1.33 16.83 -4.34
CA PHE A 15 -0.82 17.92 -3.49
C PHE A 15 0.57 18.41 -3.90
N PHE A 16 1.34 17.55 -4.58
CA PHE A 16 2.69 17.89 -5.05
C PHE A 16 2.85 17.87 -6.57
N GLY A 17 1.82 17.48 -7.32
CA GLY A 17 1.85 17.49 -8.78
C GLY A 17 2.86 16.51 -9.39
N ILE A 18 3.26 15.48 -8.65
CA ILE A 18 4.21 14.47 -9.10
C ILE A 18 3.47 13.45 -9.97
N GLU A 19 3.96 13.22 -11.19
CA GLU A 19 3.48 12.13 -12.04
C GLU A 19 4.02 10.79 -11.51
N VAL A 20 3.13 9.83 -11.24
CA VAL A 20 3.50 8.54 -10.65
C VAL A 20 3.20 7.42 -11.65
N ILE A 21 4.26 6.79 -12.14
CA ILE A 21 4.20 5.53 -12.89
C ILE A 21 4.29 4.39 -11.89
N MET A 22 3.19 3.65 -11.71
CA MET A 22 3.12 2.57 -10.73
C MET A 22 3.04 1.22 -11.45
N VAL A 23 3.95 0.29 -11.14
CA VAL A 23 3.88 -1.09 -11.62
C VAL A 23 3.63 -2.02 -10.45
N MET A 24 2.77 -3.02 -10.66
CA MET A 24 2.47 -4.04 -9.66
C MET A 24 2.77 -5.42 -10.24
N GLY A 25 3.69 -6.14 -9.59
CA GLY A 25 3.93 -7.55 -9.85
C GLY A 25 2.74 -8.40 -9.38
N ILE A 26 2.36 -9.39 -10.18
CA ILE A 26 1.40 -10.44 -9.81
C ILE A 26 2.15 -11.76 -9.78
N THR A 27 2.42 -12.27 -8.58
CA THR A 27 2.92 -13.64 -8.37
C THR A 27 1.79 -14.62 -8.66
N ASP A 28 1.71 -15.08 -9.91
CA ASP A 28 0.72 -16.04 -10.41
C ASP A 28 1.24 -17.47 -10.49
N ILE A 29 2.43 -17.71 -9.93
CA ILE A 29 3.01 -19.04 -9.71
C ILE A 29 3.75 -19.04 -8.37
N ASP A 30 3.36 -19.94 -7.46
CA ASP A 30 3.98 -20.11 -6.15
C ASP A 30 3.62 -21.49 -5.57
N ASP A 31 4.39 -21.96 -4.59
CA ASP A 31 4.12 -23.19 -3.85
C ASP A 31 2.70 -23.24 -3.28
N LYS A 32 2.19 -22.12 -2.76
CA LYS A 32 0.83 -22.03 -2.20
C LYS A 32 -0.24 -22.11 -3.30
N ILE A 33 0.02 -21.54 -4.48
CA ILE A 33 -0.90 -21.58 -5.62
C ILE A 33 -0.98 -23.01 -6.15
N ILE A 34 0.16 -23.67 -6.36
CA ILE A 34 0.23 -25.06 -6.83
C ILE A 34 -0.51 -25.98 -5.86
N LYS A 35 -0.21 -25.88 -4.56
CA LYS A 35 -0.89 -26.69 -3.54
C LYS A 35 -2.41 -26.49 -3.57
N ARG A 36 -2.87 -25.23 -3.59
CA ARG A 36 -4.30 -24.92 -3.58
C ARG A 36 -5.00 -25.36 -4.86
N ALA A 37 -4.33 -25.26 -6.01
CA ALA A 37 -4.86 -25.69 -7.29
C ALA A 37 -5.07 -27.21 -7.32
N ASN A 38 -4.12 -27.97 -6.77
CA ASN A 38 -4.24 -29.42 -6.60
C ASN A 38 -5.40 -29.80 -5.67
N GLU A 39 -5.56 -29.10 -4.54
CA GLU A 39 -6.70 -29.31 -3.62
C GLU A 39 -8.06 -29.04 -4.29
N MET A 40 -8.12 -28.11 -5.23
CA MET A 40 -9.33 -27.71 -5.96
C MET A 40 -9.52 -28.46 -7.29
N ASN A 41 -8.57 -29.32 -7.67
CA ASN A 41 -8.53 -30.01 -8.95
C ASN A 41 -8.70 -29.07 -10.18
N ILE A 42 -8.01 -27.92 -10.15
CA ILE A 42 -7.93 -26.99 -11.28
C ILE A 42 -6.47 -26.64 -11.59
N SER A 43 -6.19 -26.06 -12.76
CA SER A 43 -4.82 -25.67 -13.10
C SER A 43 -4.35 -24.48 -12.24
N PRO A 44 -3.06 -24.41 -11.83
CA PRO A 44 -2.52 -23.27 -11.10
C PRO A 44 -2.72 -21.93 -11.81
N VAL A 45 -2.60 -21.92 -13.14
CA VAL A 45 -2.82 -20.72 -13.97
C VAL A 45 -4.27 -20.25 -13.90
N ALA A 46 -5.24 -21.18 -13.99
CA ALA A 46 -6.66 -20.82 -13.88
C ALA A 46 -6.99 -20.28 -12.48
N LEU A 47 -6.49 -20.94 -11.43
CA LEU A 47 -6.66 -20.48 -10.05
C LEU A 47 -6.11 -19.06 -9.85
N ALA A 48 -4.90 -18.81 -10.34
CA ALA A 48 -4.26 -17.51 -10.23
C ALA A 48 -5.04 -16.41 -10.99
N ARG A 49 -5.57 -16.70 -12.18
CA ARG A 49 -6.39 -15.75 -12.95
C ARG A 49 -7.71 -15.41 -12.25
N ILE A 50 -8.37 -16.39 -11.62
CA ILE A 50 -9.59 -16.16 -10.82
C ILE A 50 -9.27 -15.20 -9.66
N TYR A 51 -8.23 -15.49 -8.88
CA TYR A 51 -7.89 -14.67 -7.71
C TYR A 51 -7.25 -13.32 -8.07
N GLU A 52 -6.60 -13.19 -9.22
CA GLU A 52 -6.14 -11.91 -9.75
C GLU A 52 -7.33 -10.99 -10.04
N GLU A 53 -8.39 -11.52 -10.63
CA GLU A 53 -9.61 -10.75 -10.91
C GLU A 53 -10.36 -10.39 -9.63
N ASP A 54 -10.53 -11.34 -8.70
CA ASP A 54 -11.07 -11.06 -7.36
C ASP A 54 -10.28 -9.96 -6.64
N PHE A 55 -8.94 -10.01 -6.72
CA PHE A 55 -8.08 -8.99 -6.14
C PHE A 55 -8.33 -7.60 -6.74
N LYS A 56 -8.44 -7.50 -8.08
CA LYS A 56 -8.75 -6.22 -8.76
C LYS A 56 -10.11 -5.68 -8.35
N GLN A 57 -11.11 -6.54 -8.21
CA GLN A 57 -12.44 -6.16 -7.74
C GLN A 57 -12.41 -5.65 -6.29
N ASP A 58 -11.68 -6.34 -5.40
CA ASP A 58 -11.50 -5.90 -4.01
C ASP A 58 -10.78 -4.53 -3.95
N MET A 59 -9.74 -4.32 -4.78
CA MET A 59 -9.04 -3.03 -4.88
C MET A 59 -9.96 -1.91 -5.37
N ALA A 60 -10.75 -2.17 -6.41
CA ALA A 60 -11.73 -1.22 -6.93
C ALA A 60 -12.80 -0.88 -5.88
N ALA A 61 -13.30 -1.87 -5.14
CA ALA A 61 -14.28 -1.67 -4.07
C ALA A 61 -13.73 -0.81 -2.91
N LEU A 62 -12.41 -0.89 -2.66
CA LEU A 62 -11.68 -0.03 -1.72
C LEU A 62 -11.24 1.32 -2.31
N LYS A 63 -11.66 1.63 -3.54
CA LYS A 63 -11.32 2.87 -4.29
C LYS A 63 -9.81 3.04 -4.53
N VAL A 64 -9.06 1.95 -4.58
CA VAL A 64 -7.64 1.94 -4.93
C VAL A 64 -7.50 2.15 -6.44
N LEU A 65 -6.67 3.11 -6.85
CA LEU A 65 -6.40 3.33 -8.26
C LEU A 65 -5.62 2.16 -8.85
N PRO A 66 -5.96 1.68 -10.06
CA PRO A 66 -5.17 0.67 -10.73
C PRO A 66 -3.74 1.19 -10.99
N PRO A 67 -2.71 0.31 -10.95
CA PRO A 67 -1.37 0.66 -11.38
C PRO A 67 -1.36 0.97 -12.89
N THR A 68 -0.30 1.60 -13.36
CA THR A 68 -0.04 1.83 -14.79
C THR A 68 0.06 0.49 -15.54
N ALA A 69 0.68 -0.52 -14.91
CA ALA A 69 0.73 -1.87 -15.47
C ALA A 69 0.70 -2.94 -14.37
N TYR A 70 -0.02 -4.02 -14.66
CA TYR A 70 0.10 -5.30 -13.95
C TYR A 70 1.06 -6.18 -14.72
N MET A 71 2.08 -6.70 -14.03
CA MET A 71 3.11 -7.55 -14.64
C MET A 71 3.09 -8.91 -13.97
N ARG A 72 2.79 -9.97 -14.72
CA ARG A 72 2.69 -11.32 -14.19
C ARG A 72 4.00 -12.06 -14.29
N VAL A 73 4.26 -12.95 -13.35
CA VAL A 73 5.48 -13.76 -13.36
C VAL A 73 5.48 -14.71 -14.56
N THR A 74 4.36 -15.40 -14.80
CA THR A 74 4.26 -16.36 -15.92
C THR A 74 4.43 -15.72 -17.29
N ASP A 75 4.09 -14.43 -17.44
CA ASP A 75 4.27 -13.66 -18.68
C ASP A 75 5.73 -13.20 -18.89
N ASN A 76 6.60 -13.30 -17.88
CA ASN A 76 7.96 -12.76 -17.87
C ASN A 76 9.07 -13.82 -17.66
N ILE A 77 8.75 -15.11 -17.83
CA ILE A 77 9.71 -16.21 -17.61
C ILE A 77 11.00 -16.09 -18.46
N PRO A 78 10.96 -15.76 -19.77
CA PRO A 78 12.17 -15.61 -20.56
C PRO A 78 13.11 -14.52 -20.01
N GLN A 79 12.54 -13.40 -19.55
CA GLN A 79 13.27 -12.29 -18.94
C GLN A 79 13.90 -12.74 -17.62
N ILE A 80 13.17 -13.51 -16.80
CA ILE A 80 13.70 -14.02 -15.52
C ILE A 80 14.88 -14.96 -15.76
N ILE A 81 14.76 -15.89 -16.72
CA ILE A 81 15.87 -16.78 -17.09
C ILE A 81 17.08 -15.96 -17.56
N SER A 82 16.85 -14.91 -18.36
CA SER A 82 17.93 -14.02 -18.81
C SER A 82 18.57 -13.26 -17.64
N PHE A 83 17.77 -12.79 -16.68
CA PHE A 83 18.25 -12.07 -15.50
C PHE A 83 19.16 -12.96 -14.65
N ILE A 84 18.74 -14.20 -14.40
CA ILE A 84 19.52 -15.19 -13.66
C ILE A 84 20.84 -15.52 -14.36
N LYS A 85 20.83 -15.67 -15.70
CA LYS A 85 22.07 -15.86 -16.47
C LYS A 85 23.06 -14.72 -16.25
N THR A 86 22.59 -13.48 -16.22
CA THR A 86 23.44 -12.31 -15.97
C THR A 86 23.99 -12.32 -14.54
N ILE A 87 23.19 -12.65 -13.52
CA ILE A 87 23.69 -12.81 -12.15
C ILE A 87 24.80 -13.86 -12.07
N ILE A 88 24.62 -15.02 -12.74
CA ILE A 88 25.64 -16.07 -12.80
C ILE A 88 26.90 -15.56 -13.52
N ALA A 89 26.74 -14.87 -14.67
CA ALA A 89 27.86 -14.31 -15.43
C ALA A 89 28.65 -13.28 -14.61
N ASN A 90 27.97 -12.54 -13.73
CA ASN A 90 28.58 -11.59 -12.79
C ASN A 90 29.17 -12.28 -11.54
N GLY A 91 29.16 -13.61 -11.47
CA GLY A 91 29.81 -14.41 -10.43
C GLY A 91 29.04 -14.54 -9.11
N GLN A 92 27.78 -14.09 -9.05
CA GLN A 92 27.02 -14.01 -7.79
C GLN A 92 25.94 -15.10 -7.63
N ALA A 93 25.92 -16.06 -8.55
CA ALA A 93 25.01 -17.20 -8.47
C ALA A 93 25.66 -18.47 -9.01
N TYR A 94 25.15 -19.61 -8.58
CA TYR A 94 25.63 -20.92 -9.01
C TYR A 94 24.46 -21.88 -9.25
N ALA A 95 24.60 -22.71 -10.27
CA ALA A 95 23.69 -23.82 -10.54
C ALA A 95 24.16 -25.10 -9.82
N THR A 96 23.23 -25.92 -9.36
CA THR A 96 23.51 -27.22 -8.75
C THR A 96 23.30 -28.34 -9.78
N SER A 97 23.85 -29.52 -9.50
CA SER A 97 23.61 -30.72 -10.32
C SER A 97 22.14 -31.16 -10.34
N GLN A 98 21.34 -30.69 -9.37
CA GLN A 98 19.91 -30.97 -9.29
C GLN A 98 19.05 -30.00 -10.13
N GLY A 99 19.67 -28.97 -10.73
CA GLY A 99 19.01 -27.97 -11.58
C GLY A 99 18.48 -26.75 -10.83
N ASN A 100 18.76 -26.63 -9.52
CA ASN A 100 18.51 -25.41 -8.77
C ASN A 100 19.56 -24.35 -9.14
N VAL A 101 19.20 -23.07 -9.01
CA VAL A 101 20.14 -21.96 -9.05
C VAL A 101 19.96 -21.13 -7.79
N TYR A 102 21.06 -20.90 -7.08
CA TYR A 102 21.08 -20.12 -5.85
C TYR A 102 21.91 -18.85 -6.02
N PHE A 103 21.49 -17.79 -5.34
CA PHE A 103 22.30 -16.60 -5.12
C PHE A 103 23.29 -16.88 -3.99
N ASP A 104 24.57 -16.62 -4.22
CA ASP A 104 25.63 -16.83 -3.23
C ASP A 104 25.70 -15.62 -2.30
N VAL A 105 25.05 -15.69 -1.14
CA VAL A 105 24.99 -14.54 -0.22
C VAL A 105 26.37 -14.28 0.40
N LYS A 106 27.15 -15.33 0.63
CA LYS A 106 28.46 -15.21 1.27
C LYS A 106 29.45 -14.47 0.39
N SER A 107 29.48 -14.75 -0.91
CA SER A 107 30.41 -14.06 -1.82
C SER A 107 30.02 -12.61 -2.09
N TRP A 108 28.73 -12.24 -1.95
CA TRP A 108 28.28 -10.84 -2.06
C TRP A 108 28.82 -9.99 -0.91
N GLY A 109 29.02 -10.62 0.25
CA GLY A 109 29.72 -10.04 1.38
C GLY A 109 28.89 -8.98 2.10
N LYS A 110 29.56 -7.91 2.54
CA LYS A 110 29.02 -6.94 3.53
C LYS A 110 27.88 -6.07 3.01
N ARG A 111 27.61 -6.08 1.70
CA ARG A 111 26.55 -5.25 1.08
C ARG A 111 25.16 -5.83 1.31
N TYR A 112 25.04 -7.15 1.51
CA TYR A 112 23.80 -7.78 1.95
C TYR A 112 23.38 -7.21 3.31
N GLY A 113 22.07 -7.08 3.56
CA GLY A 113 21.46 -6.51 4.78
C GLY A 113 21.54 -4.99 4.90
N VAL A 114 21.55 -4.29 3.77
CA VAL A 114 21.53 -2.81 3.79
C VAL A 114 20.18 -2.26 4.17
N LEU A 115 19.11 -2.97 3.82
CA LEU A 115 17.76 -2.50 4.07
C LEU A 115 17.36 -2.78 5.52
N THR A 116 17.73 -3.95 6.03
CA THR A 116 17.45 -4.35 7.41
C THR A 116 18.73 -4.73 8.15
N THR A 117 19.06 -3.98 9.21
CA THR A 117 20.22 -4.25 10.08
C THR A 117 20.06 -5.47 10.99
N VAL A 118 18.83 -5.98 11.15
CA VAL A 118 18.53 -7.15 11.97
C VAL A 118 18.41 -8.37 11.08
N TYR A 119 19.46 -9.19 11.07
CA TYR A 119 19.43 -10.53 10.51
C TYR A 119 18.89 -11.46 11.59
N PRO A 120 17.76 -12.15 11.39
CA PRO A 120 17.49 -13.32 12.19
C PRO A 120 18.59 -14.34 11.90
N ASP A 121 19.38 -14.67 12.91
CA ASP A 121 20.43 -15.71 12.87
C ASP A 121 19.85 -17.13 12.82
N ASN A 122 18.56 -17.27 12.49
CA ASN A 122 17.95 -18.56 12.27
C ASN A 122 18.51 -19.12 10.96
N GLU A 123 19.58 -19.89 11.10
CA GLU A 123 19.86 -21.01 10.21
C GLU A 123 18.68 -21.98 10.31
N ASP A 124 17.58 -21.69 9.62
CA ASP A 124 16.57 -22.71 9.36
C ASP A 124 17.29 -23.86 8.67
N GLU A 125 17.22 -25.05 9.26
CA GLU A 125 17.76 -26.28 8.69
C GLU A 125 17.38 -26.34 7.21
N ALA A 126 18.38 -26.35 6.33
CA ALA A 126 18.16 -26.21 4.91
C ALA A 126 17.32 -27.39 4.41
N VAL A 127 16.05 -27.10 4.06
CA VAL A 127 15.16 -28.07 3.39
C VAL A 127 15.80 -28.57 2.09
N ASP A 128 16.62 -27.73 1.45
CA ASP A 128 17.43 -28.06 0.29
C ASP A 128 18.89 -28.27 0.69
N THR A 129 19.38 -29.51 0.58
CA THR A 129 20.73 -29.92 0.99
C THR A 129 21.82 -29.60 -0.03
N ASP A 130 21.46 -29.06 -1.21
CA ASP A 130 22.39 -28.76 -2.31
C ASP A 130 22.90 -27.30 -2.33
N LYS A 131 22.52 -26.50 -1.33
CA LYS A 131 23.09 -25.16 -1.11
C LYS A 131 24.53 -25.24 -0.61
N ARG A 132 25.38 -24.32 -1.07
CA ARG A 132 26.73 -24.10 -0.49
C ARG A 132 26.65 -23.51 0.92
N HIS A 133 25.70 -22.61 1.16
CA HIS A 133 25.49 -21.99 2.47
C HIS A 133 24.00 -21.88 2.80
N GLY A 134 23.65 -21.99 4.09
CA GLY A 134 22.24 -21.96 4.54
C GLY A 134 21.50 -20.67 4.19
N LYS A 135 22.22 -19.54 4.16
CA LYS A 135 21.69 -18.20 3.82
C LYS A 135 21.45 -17.99 2.32
N ASP A 136 21.95 -18.88 1.45
CA ASP A 136 21.74 -18.77 0.01
C ASP A 136 20.25 -18.98 -0.32
N PHE A 137 19.71 -18.16 -1.23
CA PHE A 137 18.30 -18.20 -1.62
C PHE A 137 18.14 -18.57 -3.10
N ALA A 138 17.03 -19.24 -3.42
CA ALA A 138 16.79 -19.75 -4.76
C ALA A 138 16.46 -18.61 -5.73
N LEU A 139 17.15 -18.58 -6.86
CA LEU A 139 16.82 -17.82 -8.06
C LEU A 139 15.96 -18.67 -9.01
N TRP A 140 16.28 -19.96 -9.11
CA TRP A 140 15.54 -20.94 -9.90
C TRP A 140 15.40 -22.23 -9.09
N LYS A 141 14.19 -22.78 -9.02
CA LYS A 141 13.90 -24.05 -8.35
C LYS A 141 13.67 -25.12 -9.40
N ALA A 142 14.41 -26.22 -9.32
CA ALA A 142 14.16 -27.40 -10.13
C ALA A 142 12.74 -27.92 -9.90
N ALA A 143 12.07 -28.34 -10.96
CA ALA A 143 10.69 -28.81 -10.89
C ALA A 143 10.61 -30.20 -10.27
N LYS A 144 9.66 -30.42 -9.36
CA LYS A 144 9.28 -31.79 -8.95
C LYS A 144 8.41 -32.43 -10.02
N PRO A 145 8.29 -33.78 -10.06
CA PRO A 145 7.41 -34.45 -11.00
C PRO A 145 6.00 -33.89 -10.95
N GLN A 146 5.41 -33.64 -12.14
CA GLN A 146 4.05 -33.12 -12.32
C GLN A 146 3.81 -31.67 -11.85
N GLU A 147 4.84 -30.95 -11.39
CA GLU A 147 4.72 -29.51 -11.15
C GLU A 147 4.74 -28.72 -12.47
N LEU A 148 4.00 -27.61 -12.48
CA LEU A 148 4.09 -26.62 -13.56
C LEU A 148 5.52 -26.07 -13.62
N SER A 149 6.12 -26.12 -14.82
CA SER A 149 7.53 -25.78 -15.01
C SER A 149 7.81 -25.27 -16.42
N TRP A 150 8.94 -24.59 -16.55
CA TRP A 150 9.46 -24.04 -17.80
C TRP A 150 10.85 -24.61 -18.08
N THR A 151 11.19 -24.74 -19.37
CA THR A 151 12.53 -25.13 -19.80
C THR A 151 13.51 -23.99 -19.56
N SER A 152 14.67 -24.32 -18.97
CA SER A 152 15.76 -23.37 -18.75
C SER A 152 17.12 -24.05 -19.04
N PRO A 153 18.23 -23.30 -19.09
CA PRO A 153 19.57 -23.87 -19.22
C PRO A 153 19.95 -24.83 -18.08
N TRP A 154 19.27 -24.74 -16.94
CA TRP A 154 19.54 -25.55 -15.75
C TRP A 154 18.54 -26.72 -15.62
N GLY A 155 17.76 -26.99 -16.67
CA GLY A 155 16.69 -27.99 -16.65
C GLY A 155 15.30 -27.37 -16.46
N LYS A 156 14.30 -28.24 -16.27
CA LYS A 156 12.91 -27.78 -16.02
C LYS A 156 12.78 -27.26 -14.59
N GLY A 157 12.15 -26.11 -14.44
CA GLY A 157 11.95 -25.49 -13.13
C GLY A 157 11.03 -24.29 -13.17
N ARG A 158 11.12 -23.47 -12.12
CA ARG A 158 10.33 -22.26 -11.94
C ARG A 158 11.15 -21.20 -11.19
N PRO A 159 10.80 -19.91 -11.29
CA PRO A 159 11.52 -18.87 -10.57
C PRO A 159 11.41 -19.04 -9.04
N GLY A 160 12.43 -18.55 -8.34
CA GLY A 160 12.33 -18.26 -6.91
C GLY A 160 11.55 -16.97 -6.66
N TRP A 161 10.91 -16.86 -5.50
CA TRP A 161 9.99 -15.75 -5.19
C TRP A 161 10.61 -14.35 -5.39
N HIS A 162 11.87 -14.16 -5.01
CA HIS A 162 12.52 -12.84 -5.03
C HIS A 162 12.91 -12.38 -6.44
N ILE A 163 13.32 -13.31 -7.32
CA ILE A 163 13.85 -12.96 -8.67
C ILE A 163 12.76 -12.43 -9.59
N GLU A 164 11.51 -12.76 -9.29
CA GLU A 164 10.32 -12.29 -9.97
C GLU A 164 10.24 -10.76 -9.95
N CYS A 165 10.23 -10.18 -8.75
CA CYS A 165 10.11 -8.74 -8.54
C CYS A 165 11.35 -7.99 -9.06
N SER A 166 12.55 -8.51 -8.83
CA SER A 166 13.80 -7.94 -9.38
C SER A 166 13.79 -7.84 -10.89
N THR A 167 13.34 -8.90 -11.56
CA THR A 167 13.30 -8.92 -13.03
C THR A 167 12.24 -7.95 -13.55
N ILE A 168 11.03 -8.00 -13.01
CA ILE A 168 9.90 -7.16 -13.47
C ILE A 168 10.20 -5.68 -13.24
N SER A 169 10.69 -5.32 -12.06
CA SER A 169 11.05 -3.93 -11.75
C SER A 169 12.19 -3.43 -12.63
N SER A 170 13.23 -4.23 -12.84
CA SER A 170 14.34 -3.89 -13.74
C SER A 170 13.92 -3.80 -15.20
N ALA A 171 12.97 -4.60 -15.65
CA ALA A 171 12.45 -4.54 -17.02
C ALA A 171 11.74 -3.22 -17.32
N VAL A 172 11.14 -2.58 -16.31
CA VAL A 172 10.41 -1.31 -16.46
C VAL A 172 11.28 -0.11 -16.12
N PHE A 173 11.98 -0.14 -14.98
CA PHE A 173 12.69 1.01 -14.42
C PHE A 173 14.22 0.93 -14.54
N GLY A 174 14.73 -0.20 -15.04
CA GLY A 174 16.17 -0.43 -15.14
C GLY A 174 16.85 -0.31 -13.79
N LYS A 175 17.95 0.45 -13.75
CA LYS A 175 18.79 0.66 -12.56
C LYS A 175 18.40 1.90 -11.73
N GLN A 176 17.31 2.58 -12.07
CA GLN A 176 16.90 3.84 -11.43
C GLN A 176 15.45 3.69 -10.94
N LEU A 177 15.27 3.06 -9.78
CA LEU A 177 13.98 2.96 -9.13
C LEU A 177 13.84 4.03 -8.04
N ASP A 178 12.84 4.91 -8.15
CA ASP A 178 12.62 5.93 -7.12
C ASP A 178 12.05 5.34 -5.84
N ILE A 179 10.92 4.64 -5.95
CA ILE A 179 10.19 4.09 -4.80
C ILE A 179 9.91 2.61 -5.02
N HIS A 180 10.34 1.79 -4.09
CA HIS A 180 9.91 0.40 -3.94
C HIS A 180 9.04 0.26 -2.67
N SER A 181 7.95 -0.48 -2.72
CA SER A 181 6.97 -0.49 -1.60
C SER A 181 6.38 -1.86 -1.31
N GLY A 182 6.06 -2.12 -0.04
CA GLY A 182 5.51 -3.40 0.39
C GLY A 182 5.02 -3.42 1.84
N GLY A 183 4.53 -4.57 2.31
CA GLY A 183 4.34 -4.78 3.75
C GLY A 183 5.69 -4.85 4.46
N ILE A 184 5.77 -4.49 5.75
CA ILE A 184 7.03 -4.58 6.52
C ILE A 184 7.60 -6.01 6.59
N ASP A 185 6.77 -7.03 6.45
CA ASP A 185 7.20 -8.43 6.28
C ASP A 185 7.97 -8.70 4.98
N LEU A 186 7.89 -7.81 4.00
CA LEU A 186 8.68 -7.92 2.77
C LEU A 186 10.04 -7.24 2.90
N ALA A 187 10.30 -6.44 3.94
CA ALA A 187 11.62 -5.82 4.13
C ALA A 187 12.73 -6.89 4.16
N PHE A 188 12.50 -7.96 4.91
CA PHE A 188 13.37 -9.13 4.93
C PHE A 188 12.55 -10.43 4.89
N PRO A 189 12.94 -11.43 4.08
CA PRO A 189 14.09 -11.41 3.18
C PRO A 189 13.79 -10.80 1.80
N HIS A 190 12.54 -10.45 1.49
CA HIS A 190 12.12 -10.22 0.10
C HIS A 190 12.83 -9.03 -0.57
N HIS A 191 12.66 -7.81 -0.07
CA HIS A 191 13.26 -6.61 -0.66
C HIS A 191 14.79 -6.59 -0.48
N GLU A 192 15.31 -7.15 0.61
CA GLU A 192 16.77 -7.32 0.79
C GLU A 192 17.36 -8.18 -0.34
N ASN A 193 16.69 -9.29 -0.67
CA ASN A 193 17.10 -10.16 -1.78
C ASN A 193 16.94 -9.46 -3.13
N GLU A 194 15.90 -8.64 -3.31
CA GLU A 194 15.73 -7.85 -4.54
C GLU A 194 16.84 -6.84 -4.74
N ILE A 195 17.23 -6.12 -3.68
CA ILE A 195 18.36 -5.18 -3.72
C ILE A 195 19.63 -5.91 -4.16
N ALA A 196 19.97 -7.03 -3.50
CA ALA A 196 21.16 -7.81 -3.85
C ALA A 196 21.14 -8.29 -5.31
N GLN A 197 20.00 -8.81 -5.78
CA GLN A 197 19.86 -9.28 -7.16
C GLN A 197 19.97 -8.16 -8.18
N CYS A 198 19.32 -7.02 -7.93
CA CYS A 198 19.30 -5.89 -8.86
C CYS A 198 20.64 -5.16 -8.89
N GLU A 199 21.29 -4.94 -7.75
CA GLU A 199 22.62 -4.31 -7.67
C GLU A 199 23.66 -5.14 -8.42
N VAL A 200 23.62 -6.47 -8.27
CA VAL A 200 24.49 -7.38 -9.03
C VAL A 200 24.16 -7.36 -10.51
N TYR A 201 22.88 -7.40 -10.87
CA TYR A 201 22.48 -7.42 -12.28
C TYR A 201 22.89 -6.13 -13.00
N HIS A 202 22.61 -4.98 -12.39
CA HIS A 202 22.89 -3.65 -12.95
C HIS A 202 24.32 -3.16 -12.72
N GLN A 203 25.11 -3.88 -11.93
CA GLN A 203 26.46 -3.50 -11.51
C GLN A 203 26.46 -2.09 -10.88
N CYS A 204 25.60 -1.87 -9.90
CA CYS A 204 25.48 -0.62 -9.16
C CYS A 204 25.37 -0.86 -7.65
N GLU A 205 25.60 0.19 -6.84
CA GLU A 205 25.51 0.12 -5.36
C GLU A 205 24.21 0.72 -4.80
N GLN A 206 23.35 1.27 -5.66
CA GLN A 206 22.08 1.88 -5.27
C GLN A 206 21.07 1.63 -6.40
N TRP A 207 20.32 0.54 -6.29
CA TRP A 207 19.27 0.22 -7.25
C TRP A 207 17.98 1.03 -7.03
N GLY A 208 17.58 1.20 -5.76
CA GLY A 208 16.39 1.94 -5.36
C GLY A 208 16.70 3.09 -4.41
N ASN A 209 16.01 4.22 -4.56
CA ASN A 209 16.22 5.41 -3.71
C ASN A 209 15.47 5.34 -2.38
N TYR A 210 14.21 4.91 -2.41
CA TYR A 210 13.34 4.87 -1.24
C TYR A 210 12.59 3.54 -1.14
N PHE A 211 12.64 2.91 0.03
CA PHE A 211 11.85 1.72 0.35
C PHE A 211 10.79 2.06 1.39
N LEU A 212 9.52 1.95 0.99
CA LEU A 212 8.38 2.30 1.84
C LEU A 212 7.68 1.02 2.31
N HIS A 213 7.68 0.79 3.62
CA HIS A 213 7.06 -0.38 4.22
C HIS A 213 5.84 -0.01 5.07
N SER A 214 4.69 -0.60 4.76
CA SER A 214 3.50 -0.42 5.60
C SER A 214 3.56 -1.32 6.83
N GLY A 215 3.29 -0.78 8.01
CA GLY A 215 3.25 -1.55 9.25
C GLY A 215 2.13 -2.60 9.26
N HIS A 216 2.26 -3.59 10.15
CA HIS A 216 1.31 -4.69 10.28
C HIS A 216 -0.10 -4.25 10.72
N LEU A 217 -1.09 -5.08 10.38
CA LEU A 217 -2.43 -5.01 10.93
C LEU A 217 -2.61 -6.15 11.95
N HIS A 218 -2.93 -5.81 13.18
CA HIS A 218 -3.20 -6.75 14.27
C HIS A 218 -4.70 -6.73 14.61
N VAL A 219 -5.25 -7.82 15.16
CA VAL A 219 -6.62 -7.82 15.70
C VAL A 219 -6.55 -7.54 17.19
N LYS A 220 -7.51 -6.77 17.72
CA LYS A 220 -7.60 -6.42 19.15
C LYS A 220 -7.40 -7.63 20.08
N GLY A 221 -6.56 -7.43 21.10
CA GLY A 221 -6.29 -8.45 22.12
C GLY A 221 -5.28 -9.52 21.68
N SER A 222 -4.70 -9.40 20.48
CA SER A 222 -3.62 -10.25 20.02
C SER A 222 -2.43 -9.41 19.57
N GLN A 223 -1.23 -9.78 20.07
CA GLN A 223 0.04 -9.31 19.50
C GLN A 223 0.32 -9.98 18.14
N GLU A 224 -0.51 -10.94 17.73
CA GLU A 224 -0.33 -11.66 16.47
C GLU A 224 -0.95 -10.91 15.29
N LYS A 225 -0.16 -10.81 14.21
CA LYS A 225 -0.57 -10.24 12.93
C LYS A 225 -1.79 -10.98 12.36
N MET A 226 -2.69 -10.25 11.71
CA MET A 226 -3.74 -10.86 10.89
C MET A 226 -3.10 -11.65 9.73
N SER A 227 -3.27 -12.97 9.71
CA SER A 227 -2.65 -13.84 8.71
C SER A 227 -3.49 -15.08 8.38
N LYS A 228 -3.32 -15.60 7.17
CA LYS A 228 -3.99 -16.84 6.74
C LYS A 228 -3.57 -18.05 7.60
N SER A 229 -2.33 -18.09 8.07
CA SER A 229 -1.81 -19.16 8.92
C SER A 229 -2.50 -19.21 10.28
N LEU A 230 -2.82 -18.05 10.86
CA LEU A 230 -3.49 -17.94 12.15
C LEU A 230 -5.03 -17.98 12.05
N LYS A 231 -5.58 -18.07 10.82
CA LYS A 231 -7.03 -18.09 10.52
C LYS A 231 -7.82 -16.93 11.16
N ASN A 232 -7.15 -15.86 11.54
CA ASN A 232 -7.72 -14.70 12.25
C ASN A 232 -7.99 -13.51 11.31
N TYR A 233 -8.33 -13.78 10.05
CA TYR A 233 -8.48 -12.75 9.01
C TYR A 233 -9.93 -12.51 8.60
N VAL A 234 -10.19 -11.29 8.15
CA VAL A 234 -11.47 -10.88 7.54
C VAL A 234 -11.21 -10.59 6.07
N THR A 235 -12.04 -11.13 5.18
CA THR A 235 -11.94 -10.83 3.74
C THR A 235 -12.41 -9.40 3.47
N ILE A 236 -11.95 -8.77 2.39
CA ILE A 236 -12.43 -7.44 2.00
C ILE A 236 -13.94 -7.48 1.73
N LYS A 237 -14.43 -8.52 1.03
CA LYS A 237 -15.85 -8.73 0.78
C LYS A 237 -16.68 -8.79 2.07
N ASP A 238 -16.20 -9.47 3.11
CA ASP A 238 -16.90 -9.55 4.40
C ASP A 238 -16.78 -8.26 5.21
N PHE A 239 -15.63 -7.61 5.18
CA PHE A 239 -15.42 -6.31 5.79
C PHE A 239 -16.39 -5.27 5.23
N LEU A 240 -16.53 -5.21 3.91
CA LEU A 240 -17.37 -4.24 3.21
C LEU A 240 -18.88 -4.44 3.44
N LYS A 241 -19.30 -5.60 3.98
CA LYS A 241 -20.68 -5.80 4.45
C LYS A 241 -20.99 -4.99 5.72
N LYS A 242 -19.97 -4.68 6.53
CA LYS A 242 -20.11 -4.02 7.84
C LYS A 242 -19.64 -2.57 7.85
N SER A 243 -18.64 -2.23 7.05
CA SER A 243 -18.05 -0.90 6.98
C SER A 243 -17.83 -0.46 5.54
N SER A 244 -17.98 0.83 5.26
CA SER A 244 -17.73 1.36 3.93
C SER A 244 -16.24 1.49 3.62
N SER A 245 -15.90 1.59 2.33
CA SER A 245 -14.52 1.91 1.92
C SER A 245 -14.07 3.26 2.46
N ASP A 246 -14.94 4.27 2.54
CA ASP A 246 -14.60 5.57 3.13
C ASP A 246 -14.25 5.48 4.62
N GLN A 247 -14.99 4.65 5.38
CA GLN A 247 -14.67 4.37 6.79
C GLN A 247 -13.30 3.70 6.93
N PHE A 248 -12.98 2.75 6.05
CA PHE A 248 -11.67 2.11 6.04
C PHE A 248 -10.54 3.06 5.65
N ARG A 249 -10.78 3.95 4.69
CA ARG A 249 -9.80 4.97 4.27
C ARG A 249 -9.56 5.98 5.39
N MET A 250 -10.62 6.46 6.05
CA MET A 250 -10.48 7.31 7.23
C MET A 250 -9.67 6.61 8.33
N PHE A 251 -9.96 5.33 8.62
CA PHE A 251 -9.15 4.51 9.53
C PHE A 251 -7.67 4.48 9.11
N CYS A 252 -7.37 4.30 7.81
CA CYS A 252 -5.99 4.31 7.31
C CYS A 252 -5.30 5.68 7.46
N LEU A 253 -6.03 6.80 7.46
CA LEU A 253 -5.47 8.13 7.64
C LEU A 253 -5.13 8.47 9.09
N ARG A 254 -5.64 7.71 10.07
CA ARG A 254 -5.48 8.00 11.49
C ARG A 254 -4.08 7.73 12.06
N GLY A 255 -3.26 6.97 11.34
CA GLY A 255 -1.89 6.66 11.74
C GLY A 255 -0.93 6.74 10.57
N ARG A 256 0.37 6.80 10.88
CA ARG A 256 1.41 6.73 9.85
C ARG A 256 1.31 5.41 9.11
N TYR A 257 1.59 5.43 7.81
CA TYR A 257 1.47 4.21 6.99
C TYR A 257 2.41 3.09 7.46
N SER A 258 3.57 3.47 8.00
CA SER A 258 4.65 2.64 8.52
C SER A 258 4.38 2.07 9.92
N SER A 259 3.43 2.65 10.67
CA SER A 259 3.08 2.15 12.00
C SER A 259 2.26 0.86 11.92
N ALA A 260 2.52 -0.03 12.87
CA ALA A 260 1.59 -1.11 13.18
C ALA A 260 0.26 -0.51 13.64
N VAL A 261 -0.85 -1.10 13.21
CA VAL A 261 -2.20 -0.63 13.58
C VAL A 261 -3.01 -1.81 14.09
N GLU A 262 -3.72 -1.58 15.18
CA GLU A 262 -4.74 -2.49 15.68
C GLU A 262 -6.06 -2.24 14.95
N PHE A 263 -6.61 -3.30 14.37
CA PHE A 263 -7.96 -3.34 13.83
C PHE A 263 -8.92 -3.87 14.90
N SER A 264 -9.85 -3.01 15.27
CA SER A 264 -10.88 -3.26 16.27
C SER A 264 -12.18 -2.54 15.90
N ASP A 265 -13.30 -2.98 16.46
CA ASP A 265 -14.57 -2.27 16.31
C ASP A 265 -14.45 -0.82 16.83
N GLU A 266 -13.71 -0.60 17.92
CA GLU A 266 -13.50 0.75 18.46
C GLU A 266 -12.68 1.65 17.52
N SER A 267 -11.59 1.13 16.95
CA SER A 267 -10.77 1.88 15.99
C SER A 267 -11.54 2.24 14.71
N MET A 268 -12.50 1.38 14.32
CA MET A 268 -13.38 1.64 13.20
C MET A 268 -14.49 2.63 13.56
N ASP A 269 -15.04 2.57 14.78
CA ASP A 269 -16.04 3.51 15.26
C ASP A 269 -15.48 4.93 15.39
N ASP A 270 -14.23 5.07 15.80
CA ASP A 270 -13.51 6.36 15.76
C ASP A 270 -13.46 6.95 14.34
N ALA A 271 -13.17 6.13 13.34
CA ALA A 271 -13.17 6.55 11.95
C ALA A 271 -14.59 6.95 11.47
N LYS A 272 -15.61 6.20 11.88
CA LYS A 272 -17.03 6.52 11.59
C LYS A 272 -17.44 7.86 12.21
N HIS A 273 -17.11 8.09 13.48
CA HIS A 273 -17.46 9.33 14.18
C HIS A 273 -16.82 10.56 13.53
N LEU A 274 -15.57 10.46 13.07
CA LEU A 274 -14.94 11.56 12.32
C LEU A 274 -15.67 11.84 11.00
N LEU A 275 -16.00 10.82 10.23
CA LEU A 275 -16.74 10.99 8.98
C LEU A 275 -18.14 11.59 9.22
N GLN A 276 -18.79 11.20 10.30
CA GLN A 276 -20.08 11.76 10.71
C GLN A 276 -19.95 13.23 11.13
N ALA A 277 -18.88 13.61 11.83
CA ALA A 277 -18.60 15.00 12.19
C ALA A 277 -18.36 15.87 10.96
N VAL A 278 -17.58 15.37 9.99
CA VAL A 278 -17.37 16.04 8.68
C VAL A 278 -18.72 16.23 7.96
N SER A 279 -19.51 15.15 7.85
CA SER A 279 -20.80 15.19 7.16
C SER A 279 -21.81 16.14 7.83
N SER A 280 -21.81 16.16 9.17
CA SER A 280 -22.68 17.05 9.96
C SER A 280 -22.31 18.51 9.77
N PHE A 281 -21.01 18.83 9.81
CA PHE A 281 -20.53 20.18 9.51
C PHE A 281 -20.93 20.64 8.10
N ILE A 282 -20.70 19.81 7.08
CA ILE A 282 -21.06 20.14 5.69
C ILE A 282 -22.57 20.39 5.56
N ARG A 283 -23.40 19.57 6.21
CA ARG A 283 -24.86 19.76 6.21
C ARG A 283 -25.25 21.09 6.87
N ASP A 284 -24.72 21.38 8.04
CA ASP A 284 -25.11 22.56 8.82
C ASP A 284 -24.59 23.85 8.16
N ALA A 285 -23.38 23.81 7.60
CA ALA A 285 -22.83 24.90 6.79
C ALA A 285 -23.65 25.14 5.51
N ASN A 286 -24.10 24.08 4.83
CA ASN A 286 -25.01 24.21 3.69
C ASN A 286 -26.37 24.80 4.08
N ALA A 287 -26.92 24.39 5.23
CA ALA A 287 -28.16 24.97 5.76
C ALA A 287 -27.99 26.48 6.03
N TYR A 288 -26.85 26.89 6.59
CA TYR A 288 -26.52 28.32 6.78
C TYR A 288 -26.42 29.08 5.45
N ILE A 289 -25.70 28.54 4.46
CA ILE A 289 -25.58 29.12 3.11
C ILE A 289 -26.95 29.25 2.42
N LYS A 290 -27.88 28.33 2.67
CA LYS A 290 -29.26 28.37 2.14
C LYS A 290 -30.23 29.23 2.96
N GLY A 291 -29.84 29.64 4.17
CA GLY A 291 -30.66 30.49 5.04
C GLY A 291 -31.66 29.69 5.86
N GLN A 292 -31.45 28.38 5.92
CA GLN A 292 -32.24 27.42 6.69
C GLN A 292 -31.75 27.31 8.13
N LEU A 293 -30.51 27.74 8.39
CA LEU A 293 -29.92 27.85 9.73
C LEU A 293 -29.66 29.32 10.04
N VAL A 294 -30.30 29.82 11.10
CA VAL A 294 -30.12 31.18 11.63
C VAL A 294 -29.14 31.11 12.81
N CYS A 295 -28.06 31.89 12.75
CA CYS A 295 -27.04 31.95 13.79
C CYS A 295 -26.62 33.40 14.08
N ASP A 296 -25.82 33.59 15.13
CA ASP A 296 -25.16 34.87 15.40
C ASP A 296 -24.30 35.34 14.21
N PRO A 297 -23.97 36.65 14.11
CA PRO A 297 -23.06 37.16 13.10
C PRO A 297 -21.74 36.37 13.07
N VAL A 298 -21.42 35.84 11.90
CA VAL A 298 -20.23 35.01 11.68
C VAL A 298 -19.00 35.91 11.56
N ARG A 299 -17.94 35.52 12.27
CA ARG A 299 -16.62 36.16 12.15
C ARG A 299 -15.85 35.63 10.95
N GLU A 300 -16.13 36.19 9.78
CA GLU A 300 -15.49 35.79 8.52
C GLU A 300 -13.96 35.92 8.55
N ASP A 301 -13.45 37.01 9.14
CA ASP A 301 -12.03 37.30 9.26
C ASP A 301 -11.27 36.12 9.90
N ILE A 302 -11.83 35.57 10.97
CA ILE A 302 -11.27 34.42 11.69
C ILE A 302 -11.37 33.15 10.83
N LEU A 303 -12.49 32.92 10.15
CA LEU A 303 -12.67 31.70 9.35
C LEU A 303 -11.76 31.68 8.10
N TRP A 304 -11.53 32.83 7.47
CA TRP A 304 -10.58 32.95 6.36
C TRP A 304 -9.14 32.70 6.79
N GLU A 305 -8.74 33.29 7.92
CA GLU A 305 -7.43 33.04 8.53
C GLU A 305 -7.24 31.55 8.84
N ARG A 306 -8.24 30.91 9.45
CA ARG A 306 -8.22 29.48 9.77
C ARG A 306 -8.08 28.63 8.52
N LEU A 307 -8.86 28.90 7.47
CA LEU A 307 -8.76 28.18 6.20
C LEU A 307 -7.35 28.29 5.59
N ALA A 308 -6.77 29.49 5.57
CA ALA A 308 -5.42 29.71 5.06
C ALA A 308 -4.37 28.90 5.86
N ASN A 309 -4.44 28.95 7.18
CA ASN A 309 -3.53 28.22 8.06
C ASN A 309 -3.70 26.70 7.93
N THR A 310 -4.93 26.20 7.82
CA THR A 310 -5.20 24.78 7.57
C THR A 310 -4.56 24.31 6.27
N LYS A 311 -4.67 25.08 5.18
CA LYS A 311 -4.04 24.75 3.88
C LYS A 311 -2.52 24.59 3.99
N VAL A 312 -1.86 25.52 4.68
CA VAL A 312 -0.41 25.45 4.94
C VAL A 312 -0.07 24.23 5.78
N THR A 313 -0.85 23.97 6.84
CA THR A 313 -0.62 22.87 7.78
C THR A 313 -0.78 21.51 7.10
N VAL A 314 -1.81 21.33 6.28
CA VAL A 314 -2.06 20.10 5.51
C VAL A 314 -0.89 19.83 4.57
N LYS A 315 -0.44 20.84 3.80
CA LYS A 315 0.68 20.67 2.87
C LYS A 315 1.98 20.32 3.60
N ALA A 316 2.26 20.98 4.73
CA ALA A 316 3.43 20.68 5.56
C ALA A 316 3.36 19.27 6.15
N ALA A 317 2.18 18.84 6.59
CA ALA A 317 1.98 17.49 7.12
C ALA A 317 2.24 16.42 6.06
N PHE A 318 1.73 16.60 4.85
CA PHE A 318 1.99 15.65 3.76
C PHE A 318 3.45 15.63 3.28
N ALA A 319 4.18 16.74 3.42
CA ALA A 319 5.60 16.80 3.06
C ALA A 319 6.51 16.09 4.09
N ASP A 320 6.01 15.86 5.30
CA ASP A 320 6.71 15.21 6.40
C ASP A 320 6.29 13.73 6.48
N ASP A 321 6.92 12.89 5.65
CA ASP A 321 6.67 11.44 5.54
C ASP A 321 5.18 11.06 5.48
N PHE A 322 4.42 11.83 4.68
CA PHE A 322 2.99 11.62 4.47
C PHE A 322 2.18 11.55 5.77
N ASP A 323 2.41 12.49 6.71
CA ASP A 323 1.71 12.55 8.00
C ASP A 323 0.21 12.89 7.85
N THR A 324 -0.56 11.85 7.50
CA THR A 324 -2.00 11.88 7.29
C THR A 324 -2.78 12.20 8.56
N SER A 325 -2.28 11.78 9.72
CA SER A 325 -2.95 11.98 11.00
C SER A 325 -3.00 13.47 11.36
N ARG A 326 -1.86 14.17 11.22
CA ARG A 326 -1.81 15.63 11.41
C ARG A 326 -2.61 16.38 10.36
N ALA A 327 -2.62 15.94 9.11
CA ALA A 327 -3.44 16.55 8.07
C ALA A 327 -4.94 16.45 8.40
N VAL A 328 -5.42 15.27 8.83
CA VAL A 328 -6.82 15.09 9.28
C VAL A 328 -7.11 15.94 10.52
N ALA A 329 -6.19 16.00 11.50
CA ALA A 329 -6.36 16.85 12.68
C ALA A 329 -6.54 18.33 12.32
N ALA A 330 -5.79 18.85 11.35
CA ALA A 330 -5.93 20.23 10.87
C ALA A 330 -7.30 20.50 10.21
N ILE A 331 -7.85 19.51 9.48
CA ILE A 331 -9.20 19.59 8.91
C ILE A 331 -10.26 19.56 10.02
N MET A 332 -10.11 18.71 11.02
CA MET A 332 -11.03 18.64 12.15
C MET A 332 -11.02 19.91 13.01
N ASP A 333 -9.86 20.55 13.18
CA ASP A 333 -9.74 21.86 13.84
C ASP A 333 -10.48 22.96 13.06
N LEU A 334 -10.36 22.97 11.73
CA LEU A 334 -11.12 23.89 10.87
C LEU A 334 -12.63 23.70 11.03
N ILE A 335 -13.09 22.44 11.03
CA ILE A 335 -14.49 22.07 11.27
C ILE A 335 -14.95 22.54 12.67
N HIS A 336 -14.12 22.35 13.69
CA HIS A 336 -14.42 22.80 15.06
C HIS A 336 -14.65 24.31 15.09
N HIS A 337 -13.75 25.09 14.49
CA HIS A 337 -13.88 26.55 14.42
C HIS A 337 -15.08 27.00 13.59
N GLY A 338 -15.39 26.34 12.47
CA GLY A 338 -16.58 26.61 11.67
C GLY A 338 -17.87 26.34 12.42
N ASN A 339 -17.98 25.21 13.13
CA ASN A 339 -19.14 24.85 13.95
C ASN A 339 -19.38 25.85 15.09
N ARG A 340 -18.32 26.39 15.71
CA ARG A 340 -18.45 27.38 16.78
C ARG A 340 -19.15 28.67 16.34
N GLN A 341 -19.12 28.99 15.05
CA GLN A 341 -19.79 30.15 14.45
C GLN A 341 -21.23 29.83 13.99
N LEU A 342 -21.61 28.54 13.87
CA LEU A 342 -22.95 28.10 13.45
C LEU A 342 -23.92 27.85 14.61
N LYS A 343 -23.75 28.54 15.75
CA LYS A 343 -24.64 28.37 16.90
C LYS A 343 -26.03 28.91 16.59
N ALA A 344 -27.02 28.03 16.57
CA ALA A 344 -28.40 28.39 16.24
C ALA A 344 -28.98 29.41 17.24
N VAL A 345 -29.68 30.42 16.71
CA VAL A 345 -30.38 31.43 17.50
C VAL A 345 -31.86 31.53 17.08
N THR A 346 -32.71 31.99 17.99
CA THR A 346 -34.17 32.05 17.77
C THR A 346 -34.65 33.31 17.06
N LYS A 347 -33.80 34.34 16.95
CA LYS A 347 -34.11 35.61 16.28
C LYS A 347 -33.02 35.98 15.30
N ASP A 348 -33.42 36.28 14.07
CA ASP A 348 -32.51 36.78 13.04
C ASP A 348 -32.05 38.21 13.41
N ALA A 349 -30.73 38.42 13.46
CA ALA A 349 -30.12 39.71 13.73
C ALA A 349 -30.19 40.67 12.50
N GLY A 350 -30.73 40.21 11.36
CA GLY A 350 -30.87 41.01 10.14
C GLY A 350 -29.55 41.34 9.45
N SER A 351 -28.47 40.62 9.81
CA SER A 351 -27.15 40.79 9.20
C SER A 351 -27.02 39.95 7.91
N PRO A 352 -26.30 40.44 6.88
CA PRO A 352 -26.02 39.64 5.70
C PRO A 352 -25.34 38.32 6.07
N ARG A 353 -25.72 37.22 5.40
CA ARG A 353 -25.11 35.91 5.63
C ARG A 353 -23.74 35.81 4.99
N SER A 354 -22.78 35.30 5.74
CA SER A 354 -21.40 35.03 5.36
C SER A 354 -21.26 33.74 4.55
N SER A 355 -22.02 33.62 3.46
CA SER A 355 -22.14 32.36 2.71
C SER A 355 -20.84 31.94 2.01
N VAL A 356 -20.05 32.91 1.53
CA VAL A 356 -18.84 32.65 0.72
C VAL A 356 -17.76 31.92 1.53
N VAL A 357 -17.56 32.31 2.79
CA VAL A 357 -16.53 31.66 3.63
C VAL A 357 -16.89 30.20 3.90
N TYR A 358 -18.15 29.90 4.24
CA TYR A 358 -18.59 28.51 4.43
C TYR A 358 -18.57 27.70 3.14
N GLY A 359 -18.93 28.29 1.99
CA GLY A 359 -18.78 27.62 0.70
C GLY A 359 -17.33 27.22 0.42
N SER A 360 -16.39 28.10 0.80
CA SER A 360 -14.95 27.83 0.67
C SER A 360 -14.43 26.78 1.66
N LEU A 361 -14.96 26.75 2.90
CA LEU A 361 -14.64 25.70 3.86
C LEU A 361 -15.13 24.33 3.36
N ILE A 362 -16.38 24.25 2.91
CA ILE A 362 -16.98 23.01 2.38
C ILE A 362 -16.16 22.51 1.20
N SER A 363 -15.94 23.35 0.17
CA SER A 363 -15.17 22.98 -1.02
C SER A 363 -13.79 22.46 -0.64
N TYR A 364 -13.06 23.15 0.25
CA TYR A 364 -11.72 22.69 0.63
C TYR A 364 -11.74 21.35 1.38
N ILE A 365 -12.70 21.14 2.27
CA ILE A 365 -12.84 19.88 3.04
C ILE A 365 -13.22 18.72 2.11
N GLU A 366 -14.17 18.93 1.22
CA GLU A 366 -14.59 17.94 0.22
C GLU A 366 -13.42 17.61 -0.71
N ASP A 367 -12.73 18.62 -1.26
CA ASP A 367 -11.57 18.43 -2.13
C ASP A 367 -10.43 17.68 -1.43
N PHE A 368 -10.15 18.01 -0.17
CA PHE A 368 -9.14 17.31 0.64
C PHE A 368 -9.43 15.81 0.68
N PHE A 369 -10.66 15.44 1.02
CA PHE A 369 -11.04 14.05 1.18
C PHE A 369 -11.21 13.32 -0.17
N ASN A 370 -11.76 13.99 -1.17
CA ASN A 370 -11.89 13.50 -2.54
C ASN A 370 -10.51 13.20 -3.15
N ALA A 371 -9.53 14.08 -2.93
CA ALA A 371 -8.15 13.87 -3.35
C ALA A 371 -7.58 12.57 -2.75
N LEU A 372 -7.92 12.26 -1.50
CA LEU A 372 -7.53 11.04 -0.78
C LEU A 372 -8.44 9.83 -1.06
N GLY A 373 -9.31 9.90 -2.08
CA GLY A 373 -10.13 8.78 -2.54
C GLY A 373 -11.33 8.46 -1.66
N MET A 374 -11.78 9.40 -0.83
CA MET A 374 -13.08 9.30 -0.14
C MET A 374 -14.14 10.12 -0.85
N SER A 375 -15.41 9.81 -0.64
CA SER A 375 -16.51 10.54 -1.29
C SER A 375 -17.48 11.05 -0.25
N PHE A 376 -17.61 12.37 -0.16
CA PHE A 376 -18.60 13.05 0.68
C PHE A 376 -19.59 13.69 -0.28
N GLY A 377 -20.79 13.13 -0.43
CA GLY A 377 -21.82 13.76 -1.27
C GLY A 377 -22.49 12.93 -2.37
N GLU A 378 -22.60 11.60 -2.25
CA GLU A 378 -23.57 10.81 -3.04
C GLU A 378 -24.35 9.84 -2.15
N ARG A 379 -25.10 10.36 -1.17
CA ARG A 379 -26.24 9.66 -0.56
C ARG A 379 -27.35 10.65 -0.21
N GLN A 380 -27.88 11.28 -1.25
CA GLN A 380 -29.29 11.64 -1.33
C GLN A 380 -29.73 11.29 -2.75
N VAL A 381 -30.21 10.06 -2.91
CA VAL A 381 -31.16 9.72 -3.98
C VAL A 381 -32.53 9.71 -3.33
#